data_AF-A0A8H5J980-F1
#
_entry.id   AF-A0A8H5J980-F1
#
_cell.length_a   1.000
_cell.length_b   1.000
_cell.length_c   1.000
_cell.angle_alpha   90.00
_cell.angle_beta   90.00
_cell.angle_gamma   90.00
#
_symmetry.space_group_name_H-M   'P 1'
#
loop_
_entity.id
_entity.type
_entity.pdbx_description
1 polymer ?
#
loop_
_entity_poly.entity_id
_entity_poly.type
_entity_poly.pdbx_seq_one_letter_code
_entity_poly.pdbx_strand_id
1 'polypeptide(L)'
;MVLVLGRVNKNEDNATRILCLSVNNSTIGQLLSPDAVLLLYKPLEASLSPLPPFHFFNTSTMAHYSQRKDILPLTGGCACGLIRYQLALLPLIVHCCYCTTCQRQTGPICALNAVIESTTLTLLPSAAPTIGSSSYPDPIPAAIHPAFARLTSADSTAREPHPEAEPVSVCLPTASGVGQTLVGCPVCHTGLWNYYADAGPHLPYVRVGTLDRPWDIQPDVHIYTQSRQSWVTVNDGKPSFEGYYTRREDYLRDEALKRYEALKPQVAEMKAQLMAGWE
;
A
#
# COMPACT_ATOMS: atom_id res chain seq x y z
N MET A 1 28.76 -16.93 6.78
CA MET A 1 27.89 -17.45 5.73
C MET A 1 28.62 -18.62 5.08
N VAL A 2 28.28 -19.86 5.45
CA VAL A 2 28.88 -21.06 4.83
C VAL A 2 27.86 -21.61 3.85
N LEU A 3 28.25 -21.69 2.58
CA LEU A 3 27.46 -22.33 1.54
C LEU A 3 27.69 -23.84 1.65
N VAL A 4 26.70 -24.60 2.11
CA VAL A 4 26.79 -26.07 2.10
C VAL A 4 26.24 -26.56 0.76
N LEU A 5 27.13 -26.96 -0.14
CA LEU A 5 26.77 -27.57 -1.42
C LEU A 5 26.66 -29.09 -1.25
N GLY A 6 25.44 -29.59 -1.06
CA GLY A 6 25.17 -31.03 -1.07
C GLY A 6 25.04 -31.56 -2.50
N ARG A 7 25.84 -32.58 -2.85
CA ARG A 7 25.76 -33.27 -4.15
C ARG A 7 24.79 -34.45 -4.03
N VAL A 8 23.62 -34.38 -4.67
CA VAL A 8 22.72 -35.53 -4.77
C VAL A 8 23.19 -36.42 -5.91
N ASN A 9 23.38 -37.71 -5.65
CA ASN A 9 23.87 -38.67 -6.64
C ASN A 9 22.76 -39.11 -7.61
N LYS A 10 23.18 -39.42 -8.83
CA LYS A 10 22.40 -39.56 -10.07
C LYS A 10 21.15 -40.45 -9.99
N ASN A 11 20.10 -40.02 -10.71
CA ASN A 11 19.20 -40.90 -11.45
C ASN A 11 18.84 -40.26 -12.82
N GLU A 12 18.39 -41.11 -13.75
CA GLU A 12 18.65 -41.19 -15.20
C GLU A 12 18.38 -39.98 -16.13
N ASP A 13 17.99 -38.81 -15.63
CA ASP A 13 17.88 -37.60 -16.45
C ASP A 13 18.97 -36.61 -16.05
N ASN A 14 19.85 -36.28 -17.01
CA ASN A 14 21.15 -35.64 -16.86
C ASN A 14 21.13 -34.17 -16.36
N ALA A 15 20.23 -33.80 -15.44
CA ALA A 15 20.13 -32.47 -14.84
C ALA A 15 20.71 -32.46 -13.42
N THR A 16 21.74 -31.63 -13.20
CA THR A 16 22.28 -31.39 -11.86
C THR A 16 21.31 -30.50 -11.08
N ARG A 17 20.68 -31.03 -10.02
CA ARG A 17 19.86 -30.24 -9.10
C ARG A 17 20.73 -29.76 -7.93
N ILE A 18 20.84 -28.44 -7.76
CA ILE A 18 21.52 -27.80 -6.63
C ILE A 18 20.44 -27.32 -5.66
N LEU A 19 20.43 -27.85 -4.44
CA LEU A 19 19.58 -27.35 -3.37
C LEU A 19 20.38 -26.31 -2.58
N CYS A 20 20.04 -25.03 -2.71
CA CYS A 20 20.64 -23.96 -1.90
C CYS A 20 19.77 -23.71 -0.67
N LEU A 21 20.27 -24.05 0.52
CA LEU A 21 19.67 -23.67 1.79
C LEU A 21 20.55 -22.62 2.46
N SER A 22 19.96 -21.45 2.78
CA SER A 22 20.61 -20.41 3.57
C SER A 22 20.31 -20.66 5.04
N VAL A 23 21.32 -21.06 5.81
CA VAL A 23 21.21 -21.28 7.26
C VAL A 23 22.12 -20.30 8.01
N ASN A 24 21.57 -19.60 8.99
CA ASN A 24 22.32 -18.68 9.85
C ASN A 24 23.15 -19.46 10.89
N ASN A 25 24.29 -18.88 11.28
CA ASN A 25 25.42 -19.53 11.96
C ASN A 25 25.19 -20.08 13.39
N SER A 26 23.97 -20.05 13.94
CA SER A 26 23.70 -20.46 15.33
C SER A 26 23.05 -21.84 15.48
N THR A 27 22.89 -22.64 14.41
CA THR A 27 22.16 -23.92 14.49
C THR A 27 22.77 -25.05 13.65
N ILE A 28 24.10 -25.15 13.57
CA ILE A 28 24.79 -26.26 12.86
C ILE A 28 24.97 -27.51 13.76
N GLY A 29 24.54 -27.47 15.03
CA GLY A 29 24.73 -28.57 15.98
C GLY A 29 23.59 -29.59 16.14
N GLN A 30 22.39 -29.37 15.56
CA GLN A 30 21.19 -30.15 15.92
C GLN A 30 20.42 -30.80 14.76
N LEU A 31 20.89 -30.69 13.51
CA LEU A 31 20.16 -31.18 12.33
C LEU A 31 20.72 -32.50 11.74
N LEU A 32 21.17 -33.40 12.62
CA LEU A 32 21.52 -34.78 12.27
C LEU A 32 20.81 -35.75 13.23
N SER A 33 19.48 -35.72 13.25
CA SER A 33 18.69 -36.90 13.64
C SER A 33 17.91 -37.39 12.40
N PRO A 34 17.76 -38.71 12.19
CA PRO A 34 17.17 -39.27 10.97
C PRO A 34 15.68 -38.93 10.75
N ASP A 35 15.02 -38.33 11.74
CA ASP A 35 13.55 -38.14 11.77
C ASP A 35 13.09 -36.67 11.60
N ALA A 36 13.98 -35.75 11.19
CA ALA A 36 13.64 -34.34 11.05
C ALA A 36 12.84 -34.03 9.76
N VAL A 37 11.52 -34.23 9.87
CA VAL A 37 10.42 -33.44 9.27
C VAL A 37 10.62 -33.01 7.81
N LEU A 38 10.35 -33.96 6.91
CA LEU A 38 9.97 -33.69 5.53
C LEU A 38 8.50 -33.20 5.52
N LEU A 39 8.25 -31.92 5.82
CA LEU A 39 6.93 -31.34 5.59
C LEU A 39 6.75 -31.15 4.08
N LEU A 40 5.99 -32.08 3.52
CA LEU A 40 5.55 -32.17 2.13
C LEU A 40 4.83 -30.89 1.70
N TYR A 41 5.55 -29.96 1.05
CA TYR A 41 4.93 -29.10 0.05
C TYR A 41 4.58 -29.99 -1.14
N LYS A 42 3.28 -30.18 -1.40
CA LYS A 42 2.82 -30.69 -2.70
C LYS A 42 3.38 -29.72 -3.75
N PRO A 43 4.17 -30.17 -4.75
CA PRO A 43 4.61 -29.27 -5.79
C PRO A 43 3.37 -28.83 -6.54
N LEU A 44 3.05 -27.53 -6.44
CA LEU A 44 2.29 -26.89 -7.49
C LEU A 44 3.15 -27.08 -8.74
N GLU A 45 2.64 -27.73 -9.78
CA GLU A 45 3.28 -27.77 -11.10
C GLU A 45 3.28 -26.34 -11.67
N ALA A 46 4.10 -25.47 -11.08
CA ALA A 46 4.43 -24.18 -11.63
C ALA A 46 5.42 -24.47 -12.75
N SER A 47 4.93 -24.45 -13.98
CA SER A 47 5.76 -24.28 -15.17
C SER A 47 6.71 -23.12 -14.90
N LEU A 48 7.98 -23.42 -14.64
CA LEU A 48 9.04 -22.43 -14.48
C LEU A 48 9.24 -21.76 -15.83
N SER A 49 8.56 -20.64 -16.05
CA SER A 49 8.94 -19.72 -17.12
C SER A 49 10.32 -19.16 -16.75
N PRO A 50 11.24 -19.01 -17.73
CA PRO A 50 12.53 -18.39 -17.47
C PRO A 50 12.31 -16.99 -16.91
N LEU A 51 13.05 -16.66 -15.85
CA LEU A 51 13.10 -15.29 -15.33
C LEU A 51 13.44 -14.35 -16.50
N PRO A 52 12.67 -13.27 -16.71
CA PRO A 52 12.97 -12.33 -17.79
C PRO A 52 14.40 -11.79 -17.61
N PRO A 53 15.11 -11.52 -18.70
CA PRO A 53 16.46 -10.96 -18.63
C PRO A 53 16.44 -9.68 -17.77
N PHE A 54 17.50 -9.49 -16.97
CA PHE A 54 17.71 -8.25 -16.21
C PHE A 54 17.68 -7.06 -17.17
N HIS A 55 16.54 -6.38 -17.27
CA HIS A 55 16.47 -5.09 -17.91
C HIS A 55 17.21 -4.11 -17.00
N PHE A 56 18.39 -3.67 -17.43
CA PHE A 56 19.00 -2.46 -16.91
C PHE A 56 17.99 -1.33 -17.10
N PHE A 57 17.33 -0.93 -16.01
CA PHE A 57 16.48 0.25 -16.00
C PHE A 57 17.38 1.45 -16.30
N ASN A 58 17.26 1.97 -17.54
CA ASN A 58 17.88 3.22 -17.93
C ASN A 58 17.32 4.33 -17.02
N THR A 59 18.17 4.94 -16.20
CA THR A 59 17.84 6.01 -15.24
C THR A 59 17.54 7.36 -15.91
N SER A 60 17.18 7.34 -17.19
CA SER A 60 16.71 8.52 -17.92
C SER A 60 15.36 8.92 -17.34
N THR A 61 15.35 9.90 -16.43
CA THR A 61 14.20 10.65 -15.88
C THR A 61 12.88 9.90 -15.99
N MET A 62 12.57 9.01 -15.04
CA MET A 62 11.25 8.40 -14.99
C MET A 62 10.22 9.54 -14.97
N ALA A 63 9.33 9.53 -15.96
CA ALA A 63 8.27 10.51 -16.08
C ALA A 63 7.47 10.55 -14.77
N HIS A 64 7.07 11.75 -14.36
CA HIS A 64 6.25 11.92 -13.16
C HIS A 64 4.97 11.08 -13.29
N TYR A 65 4.48 10.45 -12.20
CA TYR A 65 3.31 9.57 -12.27
C TYR A 65 2.08 10.27 -12.89
N SER A 66 1.98 11.59 -12.74
CA SER A 66 0.89 12.39 -13.31
C SER A 66 0.89 12.46 -14.84
N GLN A 67 1.99 12.09 -15.49
CA GLN A 67 2.13 12.04 -16.95
C GLN A 67 1.81 10.64 -17.51
N ARG A 68 1.67 9.65 -16.63
CA ARG A 68 1.41 8.26 -16.98
C ARG A 68 -0.09 7.99 -17.00
N LYS A 69 -0.73 8.18 -18.15
CA LYS A 69 -2.15 7.81 -18.31
C LYS A 69 -2.34 6.30 -18.46
N ASP A 70 -1.28 5.57 -18.78
CA ASP A 70 -1.23 4.11 -18.92
C ASP A 70 -1.52 3.36 -17.61
N ILE A 71 -1.40 4.01 -16.45
CA ILE A 71 -1.69 3.39 -15.13
C ILE A 71 -3.13 3.59 -14.68
N LEU A 72 -3.96 4.29 -15.45
CA LEU A 72 -5.37 4.49 -15.12
C LEU A 72 -6.23 3.35 -15.69
N PRO A 73 -7.31 2.96 -15.00
CA PRO A 73 -7.67 3.39 -13.63
C PRO A 73 -6.71 2.79 -12.59
N LEU A 74 -6.43 3.54 -11.52
CA LEU A 74 -5.67 2.99 -10.40
C LEU A 74 -6.61 2.11 -9.58
N THR A 75 -6.32 0.81 -9.49
CA THR A 75 -7.08 -0.11 -8.65
C THR A 75 -6.39 -0.35 -7.31
N GLY A 76 -7.19 -0.65 -6.30
CA GLY A 76 -6.70 -0.94 -4.96
C GLY A 76 -7.76 -1.56 -4.07
N GLY A 77 -7.39 -1.79 -2.82
CA GLY A 77 -8.29 -2.36 -1.83
C GLY A 77 -7.62 -2.69 -0.52
N CYS A 78 -8.38 -3.29 0.38
CA CYS A 78 -7.87 -3.75 1.66
C CYS A 78 -7.03 -5.03 1.52
N ALA A 79 -6.25 -5.36 2.54
CA ALA A 79 -5.34 -6.52 2.51
C ALA A 79 -6.07 -7.87 2.31
N CYS A 80 -7.33 -7.97 2.72
CA CYS A 80 -8.11 -9.21 2.58
C CYS A 80 -8.93 -9.30 1.29
N GLY A 81 -8.97 -8.23 0.47
CA GLY A 81 -9.72 -8.20 -0.79
C GLY A 81 -11.22 -7.90 -0.67
N LEU A 82 -11.77 -7.78 0.54
CA LEU A 82 -13.20 -7.51 0.74
C LEU A 82 -13.61 -6.14 0.19
N ILE A 83 -12.86 -5.09 0.51
CA ILE A 83 -13.11 -3.75 -0.02
C ILE A 83 -12.16 -3.52 -1.18
N ARG A 84 -12.72 -3.29 -2.37
CA ARG A 84 -11.99 -2.96 -3.59
C ARG A 84 -12.49 -1.63 -4.11
N TYR A 85 -11.60 -0.87 -4.73
CA TYR A 85 -11.94 0.42 -5.31
C TYR A 85 -11.11 0.69 -6.57
N GLN A 86 -11.57 1.64 -7.35
CA GLN A 86 -10.80 2.26 -8.43
C GLN A 86 -10.79 3.78 -8.31
N LEU A 87 -9.75 4.38 -8.85
CA LEU A 87 -9.60 5.82 -9.04
C LEU A 87 -9.54 6.11 -10.53
N ALA A 88 -10.51 6.88 -11.04
CA ALA A 88 -10.61 7.22 -12.46
C ALA A 88 -9.59 8.28 -12.93
N LEU A 89 -9.03 9.05 -12.00
CA LEU A 89 -8.10 10.15 -12.23
C LEU A 89 -6.88 10.01 -11.31
N LEU A 90 -5.78 10.62 -11.74
CA LEU A 90 -4.55 10.68 -10.96
C LEU A 90 -4.72 11.63 -9.76
N PRO A 91 -4.02 11.36 -8.64
CA PRO A 91 -4.09 12.19 -7.44
C PRO A 91 -3.83 13.67 -7.72
N LEU A 92 -4.51 14.54 -7.00
CA LEU A 92 -4.25 15.99 -7.00
C LEU A 92 -2.82 16.26 -6.51
N ILE A 93 -2.47 15.63 -5.40
CA ILE A 93 -1.14 15.69 -4.77
C ILE A 93 -0.93 14.44 -3.91
N VAL A 94 0.31 13.99 -3.77
CA VAL A 94 0.69 12.88 -2.87
C VAL A 94 1.58 13.40 -1.75
N HIS A 95 1.15 13.22 -0.50
CA HIS A 95 1.90 13.59 0.70
C HIS A 95 2.56 12.37 1.33
N CYS A 96 3.86 12.42 1.63
CA CYS A 96 4.46 11.55 2.66
C CYS A 96 4.39 12.30 4.00
N CYS A 97 3.46 11.88 4.85
CA CYS A 97 3.16 12.53 6.12
C CYS A 97 3.83 11.79 7.28
N TYR A 98 4.66 12.52 8.03
CA TYR A 98 5.39 11.99 9.18
C TYR A 98 4.73 12.30 10.53
N CYS A 99 3.49 12.79 10.56
CA CYS A 99 2.84 13.06 11.85
C CYS A 99 2.65 11.77 12.65
N THR A 100 2.71 11.86 13.97
CA THR A 100 2.61 10.70 14.87
C THR A 100 1.26 9.97 14.73
N THR A 101 0.20 10.67 14.34
CA THR A 101 -1.08 10.04 14.06
C THR A 101 -1.05 9.18 12.79
N CYS A 102 -0.39 9.65 11.72
CA CYS A 102 -0.19 8.83 10.52
C CYS A 102 0.67 7.62 10.85
N GLN A 103 1.79 7.80 11.56
CA GLN A 103 2.65 6.69 12.00
C GLN A 103 1.85 5.64 12.79
N ARG A 104 1.03 6.08 13.76
CA ARG A 104 0.24 5.18 14.60
C ARG A 104 -0.90 4.47 13.85
N GLN A 105 -1.52 5.14 12.89
CA GLN A 105 -2.61 4.55 12.10
C GLN A 105 -2.11 3.50 11.10
N THR A 106 -0.96 3.76 10.47
CA THR A 106 -0.47 2.88 9.40
C THR A 106 0.55 1.86 9.88
N GLY A 107 1.38 2.20 10.87
CA GLY A 107 2.52 1.39 11.33
C GLY A 107 3.89 1.81 10.74
N PRO A 108 3.98 2.26 9.47
CA PRO A 108 5.21 2.82 8.91
C PRO A 108 5.65 4.18 9.46
N ILE A 109 6.90 4.56 9.13
CA ILE A 109 7.55 5.84 9.47
C ILE A 109 6.85 7.09 8.89
N CYS A 110 6.16 6.94 7.77
CA CYS A 110 5.29 7.95 7.17
C CYS A 110 4.10 7.24 6.52
N ALA A 111 2.99 7.95 6.40
CA ALA A 111 1.92 7.50 5.53
C ALA A 111 1.98 8.25 4.20
N LEU A 112 1.92 7.50 3.11
CA LEU A 112 1.83 8.06 1.76
C LEU A 112 0.35 8.21 1.40
N ASN A 113 -0.12 9.45 1.34
CA ASN A 113 -1.52 9.81 1.15
C ASN A 113 -1.71 10.48 -0.22
N ALA A 114 -2.44 9.84 -1.12
CA ALA A 114 -2.91 10.42 -2.37
C ALA A 114 -4.20 11.19 -2.12
N VAL A 115 -4.15 12.52 -2.26
CA VAL A 115 -5.34 13.37 -2.17
C VAL A 115 -6.06 13.32 -3.51
N ILE A 116 -7.33 12.93 -3.50
CA ILE A 116 -8.18 12.82 -4.69
C ILE A 116 -9.47 13.59 -4.48
N GLU A 117 -10.21 13.83 -5.54
CA GLU A 117 -11.63 14.19 -5.46
C GLU A 117 -12.46 12.96 -5.13
N SER A 118 -13.50 13.10 -4.31
CA SER A 118 -14.38 11.98 -3.97
C SER A 118 -15.09 11.37 -5.17
N THR A 119 -15.40 12.19 -6.19
CA THR A 119 -16.02 11.73 -7.45
C THR A 119 -15.14 10.79 -8.27
N THR A 120 -13.82 10.77 -8.00
CA THR A 120 -12.87 9.90 -8.67
C THR A 120 -12.88 8.47 -8.12
N LEU A 121 -13.33 8.28 -6.87
CA LEU A 121 -13.32 6.99 -6.18
C LEU A 121 -14.63 6.24 -6.44
N THR A 122 -14.52 4.99 -6.87
CA THR A 122 -15.67 4.09 -7.02
C THR A 122 -15.37 2.76 -6.37
N LEU A 123 -16.30 2.25 -5.56
CA LEU A 123 -16.20 0.90 -4.99
C LEU A 123 -16.41 -0.14 -6.10
N LEU A 124 -15.64 -1.21 -6.02
CA LEU A 124 -15.72 -2.37 -6.90
C LEU A 124 -16.23 -3.59 -6.11
N PRO A 125 -16.78 -4.61 -6.79
CA PRO A 125 -17.03 -5.90 -6.15
C PRO A 125 -15.76 -6.43 -5.47
N SER A 126 -15.91 -7.11 -4.34
CA SER A 126 -14.77 -7.72 -3.66
C SER A 126 -14.03 -8.68 -4.59
N ALA A 127 -12.71 -8.75 -4.48
CA ALA A 127 -11.88 -9.61 -5.31
C ALA A 127 -10.67 -10.09 -4.49
N ALA A 128 -10.10 -11.24 -4.89
CA ALA A 128 -8.90 -11.74 -4.23
C ALA A 128 -7.80 -10.66 -4.21
N PRO A 129 -7.14 -10.43 -3.07
CA PRO A 129 -6.08 -9.43 -2.99
C PRO A 129 -4.88 -9.88 -3.84
N THR A 130 -4.09 -8.92 -4.30
CA THR A 130 -2.84 -9.18 -5.02
C THR A 130 -1.64 -8.68 -4.24
N ILE A 131 -0.47 -9.30 -4.44
CA ILE A 131 0.80 -8.87 -3.88
C ILE A 131 1.81 -8.73 -5.03
N GLY A 132 2.59 -7.65 -5.02
CA GLY A 132 3.67 -7.42 -5.98
C GLY A 132 4.77 -6.56 -5.39
N SER A 133 5.70 -6.11 -6.23
CA SER A 133 6.79 -5.21 -5.82
C SER A 133 7.26 -4.33 -6.98
N SER A 134 8.04 -3.29 -6.69
CA SER A 134 8.67 -2.48 -7.75
C SER A 134 9.59 -3.30 -8.67
N SER A 135 10.21 -4.35 -8.14
CA SER A 135 11.07 -5.26 -8.93
C SER A 135 10.29 -6.29 -9.75
N TYR A 136 9.05 -6.58 -9.35
CA TYR A 136 8.13 -7.52 -10.02
C TYR A 136 6.76 -6.85 -10.12
N PRO A 137 6.59 -5.99 -11.14
CA PRO A 137 5.51 -5.01 -11.16
C PRO A 137 4.14 -5.60 -11.46
N ASP A 138 4.05 -6.86 -11.89
CA ASP A 138 2.80 -7.54 -12.17
C ASP A 138 2.33 -8.27 -10.91
N PRO A 139 1.31 -7.74 -10.18
CA PRO A 139 0.88 -8.32 -8.92
C PRO A 139 0.27 -9.72 -9.14
N ILE A 140 0.61 -10.66 -8.27
CA ILE A 140 0.07 -12.01 -8.29
C ILE A 140 -1.05 -12.18 -7.25
N PRO A 141 -2.04 -13.07 -7.47
CA PRO A 141 -3.07 -13.35 -6.47
C PRO A 141 -2.46 -13.83 -5.15
N ALA A 142 -2.92 -13.26 -4.04
CA ALA A 142 -2.61 -13.72 -2.70
C ALA A 142 -3.70 -14.67 -2.19
N ALA A 143 -3.29 -15.66 -1.40
CA ALA A 143 -4.18 -16.69 -0.90
C ALA A 143 -3.95 -16.96 0.59
N ILE A 144 -4.99 -17.46 1.25
CA ILE A 144 -4.96 -17.88 2.66
C ILE A 144 -5.03 -19.41 2.70
N HIS A 145 -4.09 -20.05 3.40
CA HIS A 145 -4.18 -21.49 3.64
C HIS A 145 -5.28 -21.77 4.68
N PRO A 146 -6.38 -22.48 4.35
CA PRO A 146 -7.51 -22.62 5.28
C PRO A 146 -7.16 -23.31 6.59
N ALA A 147 -6.21 -24.25 6.57
CA ALA A 147 -5.75 -24.89 7.81
C ALA A 147 -4.94 -23.92 8.69
N PHE A 148 -4.22 -22.96 8.10
CA PHE A 148 -3.48 -21.97 8.87
C PHE A 148 -4.44 -21.05 9.63
N ALA A 149 -5.48 -20.56 8.94
CA ALA A 149 -6.54 -19.80 9.58
C ALA A 149 -7.18 -20.56 10.77
N ARG A 150 -7.48 -21.85 10.60
CA ARG A 150 -7.99 -22.70 11.70
C ARG A 150 -7.00 -22.87 12.85
N LEU A 151 -5.72 -23.08 12.56
CA LEU A 151 -4.68 -23.22 13.58
C LEU A 151 -4.49 -21.95 14.41
N THR A 152 -4.78 -20.78 13.83
CA THR A 152 -4.72 -19.49 14.52
C THR A 152 -6.09 -19.02 15.03
N SER A 153 -7.10 -19.89 15.01
CA SER A 153 -8.48 -19.56 15.40
C SER A 153 -9.03 -18.30 14.71
N ALA A 154 -8.64 -18.08 13.45
CA ALA A 154 -9.03 -16.93 12.64
C ALA A 154 -10.09 -17.32 11.61
N ASP A 155 -11.06 -16.42 11.40
CA ASP A 155 -11.92 -16.47 10.24
C ASP A 155 -11.11 -16.18 8.96
N SER A 156 -11.51 -16.82 7.84
CA SER A 156 -10.87 -16.60 6.55
C SER A 156 -11.78 -15.82 5.61
N THR A 157 -11.20 -14.84 4.92
CA THR A 157 -11.84 -14.10 3.82
C THR A 157 -11.69 -14.80 2.47
N ALA A 158 -11.24 -16.06 2.43
CA ALA A 158 -11.24 -16.88 1.22
C ALA A 158 -12.67 -17.20 0.69
N ARG A 159 -13.67 -16.38 1.03
CA ARG A 159 -15.08 -16.55 0.67
C ARG A 159 -15.35 -16.04 -0.75
N GLU A 160 -16.50 -16.46 -1.26
CA GLU A 160 -17.13 -15.94 -2.48
C GLU A 160 -17.20 -14.39 -2.47
N PRO A 161 -17.13 -13.75 -3.65
CA PRO A 161 -17.25 -12.30 -3.74
C PRO A 161 -18.53 -11.75 -3.09
N HIS A 162 -18.38 -10.72 -2.26
CA HIS A 162 -19.47 -9.91 -1.72
C HIS A 162 -19.63 -8.63 -2.56
N PRO A 163 -20.67 -8.54 -3.42
CA PRO A 163 -20.86 -7.39 -4.31
C PRO A 163 -21.23 -6.09 -3.59
N GLU A 164 -21.78 -6.18 -2.37
CA GLU A 164 -22.24 -5.04 -1.56
C GLU A 164 -21.32 -4.76 -0.37
N ALA A 165 -20.03 -5.08 -0.48
CA ALA A 165 -19.08 -4.87 0.61
C ALA A 165 -18.77 -3.38 0.79
N GLU A 166 -19.17 -2.81 1.93
CA GLU A 166 -18.93 -1.40 2.26
C GLU A 166 -17.84 -1.23 3.34
N PRO A 167 -17.00 -0.18 3.24
CA PRO A 167 -16.06 0.16 4.29
C PRO A 167 -16.77 0.80 5.48
N VAL A 168 -16.13 0.74 6.65
CA VAL A 168 -16.59 1.42 7.87
C VAL A 168 -15.85 2.72 8.08
N SER A 169 -16.55 3.72 8.61
CA SER A 169 -15.99 5.04 8.93
C SER A 169 -15.90 5.23 10.45
N VAL A 170 -14.73 5.63 10.95
CA VAL A 170 -14.49 5.88 12.37
C VAL A 170 -13.83 7.25 12.54
N CYS A 171 -14.48 8.16 13.27
CA CYS A 171 -13.88 9.45 13.64
C CYS A 171 -12.88 9.25 14.77
N LEU A 172 -11.65 9.69 14.56
CA LEU A 172 -10.51 9.54 15.45
C LEU A 172 -10.03 10.91 15.94
N PRO A 173 -9.57 11.01 17.20
CA PRO A 173 -9.08 12.26 17.74
C PRO A 173 -7.78 12.70 17.06
N THR A 174 -7.60 14.02 16.94
CA THR A 174 -6.38 14.67 16.45
C THR A 174 -5.93 15.74 17.45
N ALA A 175 -4.67 16.18 17.34
CA ALA A 175 -4.15 17.26 18.18
C ALA A 175 -4.91 18.60 18.00
N SER A 176 -5.56 18.81 16.85
CA SER A 176 -6.39 19.99 16.60
C SER A 176 -7.76 19.96 17.30
N GLY A 177 -8.15 18.85 17.90
CA GLY A 177 -9.49 18.67 18.49
C GLY A 177 -10.61 18.38 17.49
N VAL A 178 -10.44 18.76 16.22
CA VAL A 178 -11.47 18.54 15.16
C VAL A 178 -11.68 17.05 14.85
N GLY A 179 -10.62 16.26 14.95
CA GLY A 179 -10.61 14.86 14.55
C GLY A 179 -10.31 14.64 13.06
N GLN A 180 -10.30 13.37 12.68
CA GLN A 180 -10.21 12.89 11.30
C GLN A 180 -11.02 11.60 11.19
N THR A 181 -11.62 11.33 10.04
CA THR A 181 -12.33 10.06 9.84
C THR A 181 -11.43 9.08 9.12
N LEU A 182 -11.17 7.92 9.73
CA LEU A 182 -10.55 6.78 9.07
C LEU A 182 -11.64 5.94 8.42
N VAL A 183 -11.49 5.68 7.12
CA VAL A 183 -12.35 4.76 6.37
C VAL A 183 -11.55 3.49 6.08
N GLY A 184 -12.06 2.35 6.50
CA GLY A 184 -11.31 1.09 6.46
C GLY A 184 -12.18 -0.15 6.31
N CYS A 185 -11.52 -1.30 6.11
CA CYS A 185 -12.21 -2.58 6.00
C CYS A 185 -12.76 -3.04 7.35
N PRO A 186 -14.03 -3.46 7.45
CA PRO A 186 -14.59 -3.99 8.70
C PRO A 186 -13.97 -5.33 9.14
N VAL A 187 -13.27 -6.02 8.25
CA VAL A 187 -12.74 -7.37 8.51
C VAL A 187 -11.24 -7.38 8.80
N CYS A 188 -10.42 -6.88 7.89
CA CYS A 188 -8.96 -6.84 8.10
C CYS A 188 -8.46 -5.51 8.68
N HIS A 189 -9.36 -4.54 8.90
CA HIS A 189 -9.05 -3.24 9.49
C HIS A 189 -8.01 -2.40 8.74
N THR A 190 -7.64 -2.78 7.51
CA THR A 190 -6.80 -1.94 6.65
C THR A 190 -7.50 -0.59 6.45
N GLY A 191 -6.81 0.49 6.85
CA GLY A 191 -7.21 1.86 6.56
C GLY A 191 -7.01 2.19 5.09
N LEU A 192 -8.08 2.54 4.39
CA LEU A 192 -8.08 2.75 2.93
C LEU A 192 -7.90 4.23 2.59
N TRP A 193 -8.63 5.10 3.27
CA TRP A 193 -8.47 6.55 3.15
C TRP A 193 -8.90 7.26 4.42
N ASN A 194 -8.56 8.55 4.49
CA ASN A 194 -9.00 9.42 5.57
C ASN A 194 -9.72 10.65 5.01
N TYR A 195 -10.66 11.18 5.81
CA TYR A 195 -11.18 12.54 5.66
C TYR A 195 -10.57 13.42 6.75
N TYR A 196 -10.07 14.59 6.34
CA TYR A 196 -9.51 15.60 7.23
C TYR A 196 -10.34 16.88 7.18
N ALA A 197 -10.23 17.71 8.21
CA ALA A 197 -11.03 18.94 8.35
C ALA A 197 -10.81 19.98 7.22
N ASP A 198 -9.74 19.84 6.42
CA ASP A 198 -9.42 20.80 5.37
C ASP A 198 -10.42 20.78 4.20
N ALA A 199 -11.02 19.63 3.93
CA ALA A 199 -11.99 19.43 2.84
C ALA A 199 -12.99 18.28 3.07
N GLY A 200 -12.92 17.61 4.22
CA GLY A 200 -13.85 16.56 4.65
C GLY A 200 -14.12 15.52 3.56
N PRO A 201 -15.40 15.19 3.29
CA PRO A 201 -15.75 14.14 2.32
C PRO A 201 -15.46 14.51 0.86
N HIS A 202 -15.08 15.76 0.56
CA HIS A 202 -14.79 16.17 -0.82
C HIS A 202 -13.39 15.75 -1.27
N LEU A 203 -12.43 15.62 -0.34
CA LEU A 203 -11.08 15.17 -0.62
C LEU A 203 -10.67 13.97 0.25
N PRO A 204 -10.94 12.73 -0.19
CA PRO A 204 -10.35 11.54 0.41
C PRO A 204 -8.82 11.54 0.27
N TYR A 205 -8.14 11.13 1.34
CA TYR A 205 -6.69 10.90 1.37
C TYR A 205 -6.44 9.40 1.31
N VAL A 206 -6.39 8.86 0.10
CA VAL A 206 -6.21 7.43 -0.16
C VAL A 206 -4.80 7.00 0.24
N ARG A 207 -4.68 5.92 0.99
CA ARG A 207 -3.39 5.33 1.36
C ARG A 207 -2.80 4.68 0.12
N VAL A 208 -1.71 5.25 -0.40
CA VAL A 208 -1.06 4.75 -1.63
C VAL A 208 -0.68 3.28 -1.51
N GLY A 209 -0.27 2.82 -0.32
CA GLY A 209 0.05 1.42 -0.04
C GLY A 209 -1.11 0.43 -0.17
N THR A 210 -2.35 0.92 -0.37
CA THR A 210 -3.53 0.07 -0.63
C THR A 210 -3.87 -0.05 -2.11
N LEU A 211 -3.13 0.64 -2.99
CA LEU A 211 -3.21 0.40 -4.44
C LEU A 211 -2.59 -0.96 -4.78
N ASP A 212 -2.99 -1.56 -5.89
CA ASP A 212 -2.40 -2.83 -6.35
C ASP A 212 -0.96 -2.63 -6.88
N ARG A 213 -0.66 -1.42 -7.36
CA ARG A 213 0.65 -1.01 -7.87
C ARG A 213 1.14 0.26 -7.17
N PRO A 214 1.41 0.22 -5.85
CA PRO A 214 1.76 1.40 -5.07
C PRO A 214 3.09 2.04 -5.51
N TRP A 215 3.99 1.26 -6.12
CA TRP A 215 5.28 1.74 -6.65
C TRP A 215 5.16 2.63 -7.88
N ASP A 216 3.99 2.69 -8.54
CA ASP A 216 3.75 3.62 -9.64
C ASP A 216 3.50 5.06 -9.14
N ILE A 217 3.29 5.24 -7.82
CA ILE A 217 2.97 6.53 -7.20
C ILE A 217 4.08 6.98 -6.25
N GLN A 218 4.61 8.18 -6.49
CA GLN A 218 5.68 8.79 -5.69
C GLN A 218 5.14 9.98 -4.88
N PRO A 219 5.79 10.38 -3.77
CA PRO A 219 5.44 11.63 -3.09
C PRO A 219 5.70 12.85 -3.96
N ASP A 220 4.83 13.84 -3.85
CA ASP A 220 5.06 15.19 -4.36
C ASP A 220 5.74 16.05 -3.29
N VAL A 221 5.38 15.87 -2.02
CA VAL A 221 5.92 16.64 -0.87
C VAL A 221 5.97 15.81 0.42
N HIS A 222 6.85 16.21 1.33
CA HIS A 222 6.96 15.68 2.69
C HIS A 222 6.42 16.70 3.70
N ILE A 223 5.51 16.27 4.57
CA ILE A 223 4.89 17.14 5.58
C ILE A 223 5.06 16.55 6.98
N TYR A 224 5.03 17.43 7.98
CA TYR A 224 5.25 17.06 9.38
C TYR A 224 6.62 16.42 9.66
N THR A 225 7.66 16.78 8.90
CA THR A 225 8.98 16.13 8.97
C THR A 225 9.68 16.28 10.32
N GLN A 226 9.26 17.24 11.16
CA GLN A 226 9.75 17.39 12.53
C GLN A 226 9.44 16.17 13.42
N SER A 227 8.37 15.42 13.09
CA SER A 227 7.91 14.24 13.86
C SER A 227 8.49 12.93 13.33
N ARG A 228 9.34 12.99 12.31
CA ARG A 228 9.99 11.83 11.69
C ARG A 228 10.99 11.21 12.65
N GLN A 229 11.16 9.89 12.56
CA GLN A 229 12.18 9.17 13.32
C GLN A 229 13.58 9.72 12.99
N SER A 230 14.41 9.96 14.00
CA SER A 230 15.68 10.70 13.87
C SER A 230 16.70 10.06 12.91
N TRP A 231 16.62 8.76 12.69
CA TRP A 231 17.48 8.01 11.79
C TRP A 231 16.98 7.97 10.33
N VAL A 232 15.78 8.45 10.05
CA VAL A 232 15.25 8.51 8.68
C VAL A 232 15.79 9.75 8.00
N THR A 233 16.27 9.64 6.76
CA THR A 233 16.69 10.76 5.90
C THR A 233 15.71 10.91 4.73
N VAL A 234 15.34 12.14 4.37
CA VAL A 234 14.53 12.48 3.19
C VAL A 234 15.50 13.11 2.20
N ASN A 235 15.74 12.43 1.07
CA ASN A 235 16.76 12.81 0.09
C ASN A 235 16.32 12.61 -1.37
N ASP A 236 15.01 12.64 -1.62
CA ASP A 236 14.43 12.47 -2.95
C ASP A 236 14.26 13.79 -3.72
N GLY A 237 14.74 14.90 -3.16
CA GLY A 237 14.68 16.23 -3.75
C GLY A 237 13.28 16.88 -3.73
N LYS A 238 12.31 16.26 -3.05
CA LYS A 238 10.95 16.80 -2.94
C LYS A 238 10.86 17.86 -1.84
N PRO A 239 9.99 18.89 -1.99
CA PRO A 239 9.76 19.87 -0.95
C PRO A 239 9.40 19.20 0.39
N SER A 240 10.00 19.70 1.47
CA SER A 240 9.89 19.12 2.81
C SER A 240 9.54 20.20 3.84
N PHE A 241 8.53 19.93 4.67
CA PHE A 241 7.98 20.88 5.63
C PHE A 241 7.89 20.27 7.03
N GLU A 242 8.34 21.02 8.04
CA GLU A 242 8.27 20.61 9.44
C GLU A 242 6.82 20.44 9.94
N GLY A 243 5.88 21.20 9.36
CA GLY A 243 4.43 21.07 9.58
C GLY A 243 3.66 20.84 8.28
N TYR A 244 2.41 21.29 8.25
CA TYR A 244 1.65 21.41 7.00
C TYR A 244 2.02 22.73 6.30
N TYR A 245 2.15 22.72 4.98
CA TYR A 245 2.46 23.94 4.21
C TYR A 245 1.24 24.90 4.18
N THR A 246 1.48 26.20 3.99
CA THR A 246 0.43 27.23 4.12
C THR A 246 -0.64 27.15 3.03
N ARG A 247 -0.26 26.93 1.77
CA ARG A 247 -1.17 26.91 0.62
C ARG A 247 -0.92 25.68 -0.24
N ARG A 248 -1.97 24.90 -0.52
CA ARG A 248 -1.88 23.67 -1.33
C ARG A 248 -1.64 23.98 -2.79
N GLU A 249 -2.25 25.05 -3.26
CA GLU A 249 -2.20 25.53 -4.62
C GLU A 249 -0.76 25.74 -5.11
N ASP A 250 0.14 26.16 -4.22
CA ASP A 250 1.55 26.40 -4.54
C ASP A 250 2.31 25.11 -4.92
N TYR A 251 1.76 23.94 -4.61
CA TYR A 251 2.35 22.62 -4.88
C TYR A 251 1.49 21.74 -5.80
N LEU A 252 0.35 22.24 -6.28
CA LEU A 252 -0.47 21.52 -7.25
C LEU A 252 0.06 21.72 -8.66
N ARG A 253 0.02 20.66 -9.45
CA ARG A 253 0.21 20.73 -10.91
C ARG A 253 -0.95 21.51 -11.54
N ASP A 254 -0.73 22.18 -12.67
CA ASP A 254 -1.76 23.00 -13.34
C ASP A 254 -3.11 22.30 -13.57
N GLU A 255 -3.07 21.03 -13.99
CA GLU A 255 -4.27 20.23 -14.21
C GLU A 255 -5.00 19.89 -12.90
N ALA A 256 -4.25 19.52 -11.86
CA ALA A 256 -4.79 19.27 -10.53
C ALA A 256 -5.31 20.56 -9.87
N LEU A 257 -4.65 21.70 -10.09
CA LEU A 257 -5.09 22.99 -9.57
C LEU A 257 -6.47 23.34 -10.13
N LYS A 258 -6.69 23.21 -11.44
CA LYS A 258 -8.00 23.45 -12.05
C LYS A 258 -9.10 22.58 -11.42
N ARG A 259 -8.82 21.30 -11.19
CA ARG A 259 -9.78 20.39 -10.53
C ARG A 259 -10.02 20.77 -9.07
N TYR A 260 -8.97 21.14 -8.34
CA TYR A 260 -9.08 21.59 -6.95
C TYR A 260 -9.87 22.90 -6.81
N GLU A 261 -9.64 23.88 -7.70
CA GLU A 261 -10.40 25.13 -7.73
C GLU A 261 -11.91 24.89 -7.93
N ALA A 262 -12.29 23.91 -8.76
CA ALA A 262 -13.69 23.56 -8.98
C ALA A 262 -14.39 22.98 -7.73
N LEU A 263 -13.64 22.52 -6.73
CA LEU A 263 -14.16 21.99 -5.47
C LEU A 263 -14.23 23.03 -4.34
N LYS A 264 -13.62 24.21 -4.52
CA LYS A 264 -13.55 25.22 -3.45
C LYS A 264 -14.92 25.67 -2.92
N PRO A 265 -15.97 25.87 -3.75
CA PRO A 265 -17.28 26.26 -3.24
C PRO A 265 -17.86 25.23 -2.26
N GLN A 266 -17.79 23.93 -2.58
CA GLN A 266 -18.29 22.86 -1.73
C GLN A 266 -17.47 22.75 -0.44
N VAL A 267 -16.14 22.88 -0.53
CA VAL A 267 -15.26 22.89 0.64
C VAL A 267 -15.52 24.09 1.54
N ALA A 268 -15.79 25.27 0.98
CA ALA A 268 -16.11 26.48 1.75
C ALA A 268 -17.43 26.32 2.51
N GLU A 269 -18.47 25.81 1.84
CA GLU A 269 -19.77 25.50 2.46
C GLU A 269 -19.62 24.49 3.60
N MET A 270 -18.90 23.39 3.37
CA MET A 270 -18.62 22.39 4.41
C MET A 270 -17.88 22.99 5.61
N LYS A 271 -16.90 23.87 5.39
CA LYS A 271 -16.19 24.56 6.49
C LYS A 271 -17.11 25.48 7.27
N ALA A 272 -18.03 26.19 6.62
CA ALA A 272 -19.02 27.01 7.30
C ALA A 272 -19.92 26.15 8.20
N GLN A 273 -20.37 25.00 7.72
CA GLN A 273 -21.15 24.03 8.52
C GLN A 273 -20.36 23.48 9.72
N LEU A 274 -19.08 23.13 9.51
CA LEU A 274 -18.21 22.65 10.57
C LEU A 274 -18.01 23.71 11.67
N MET A 275 -17.82 24.97 11.29
CA MET A 275 -17.68 26.07 12.25
C MET A 275 -18.97 26.34 13.02
N ALA A 276 -20.12 26.27 12.34
CA ALA A 276 -21.42 26.44 13.00
C ALA A 276 -21.73 25.31 14.00
N GLY A 277 -21.22 24.09 13.76
CA GLY A 277 -21.39 22.95 14.67
C GLY A 277 -20.39 22.89 15.82
N TRP A 278 -19.50 23.87 15.98
CA TRP A 278 -18.51 23.93 17.06
C TRP A 278 -19.04 24.63 18.33
N GLU A 279 -20.23 25.24 18.25
CA GLU A 279 -20.95 25.85 19.39
C GLU A 279 -21.60 24.78 20.30
#